data_AF-A0A2G2R0W9-F1
#
_entry.id   AF-A0A2G2R0W9-F1
#
_cell.length_a   1.000
_cell.length_b   1.000
_cell.length_c   1.000
_cell.angle_alpha   90.00
_cell.angle_beta   90.00
_cell.angle_gamma   90.00
#
_symmetry.space_group_name_H-M   'P 1'
#
loop_
_entity.id
_entity.type
_entity.pdbx_description
1 polymer ?
#
loop_
_entity_poly.entity_id
_entity_poly.type
_entity_poly.pdbx_seq_one_letter_code
_entity_poly.pdbx_strand_id
1 'polypeptide(L)'
;MRKLNPKQKEIYNFQIVARELAEYGFNCIKLSDDWNGADFLAYHYKGNETLKVQLKSRLTVAKHYIGNEIFMAFPIKSTGHWYLIKHEELVELMIKNVGKSGEEISWDKNGVYST
;
A
#
# COMPACT_ATOMS: atom_id res chain seq x y z
N MET A 1 -7.10 -3.26 -21.25
CA MET A 1 -6.10 -4.03 -20.48
C MET A 1 -6.25 -5.51 -20.82
N ARG A 2 -5.19 -6.18 -21.27
CA ARG A 2 -5.16 -7.65 -21.47
C ARG A 2 -5.69 -8.35 -20.20
N LYS A 3 -6.39 -9.49 -20.34
CA LYS A 3 -6.90 -10.29 -19.20
C LYS A 3 -5.73 -10.87 -18.39
N LEU A 4 -5.11 -10.04 -17.55
CA LEU A 4 -4.11 -10.48 -16.59
C LEU A 4 -4.79 -11.23 -15.44
N ASN A 5 -4.21 -12.35 -15.02
CA ASN A 5 -4.60 -13.03 -13.79
C ASN A 5 -4.18 -12.20 -12.55
N PRO A 6 -4.66 -12.53 -11.34
CA PRO A 6 -4.35 -11.75 -10.13
C PRO A 6 -2.85 -11.54 -9.89
N LYS A 7 -2.04 -12.59 -10.01
CA LYS A 7 -0.57 -12.52 -9.82
C LYS A 7 0.10 -11.65 -10.89
N GLN A 8 -0.35 -11.73 -12.13
CA GLN A 8 0.13 -10.87 -13.21
C GLN A 8 -0.25 -9.40 -12.99
N LYS A 9 -1.42 -9.11 -12.42
CA LYS A 9 -1.82 -7.74 -12.05
C LYS A 9 -0.96 -7.18 -10.92
N GLU A 10 -0.62 -8.01 -9.93
CA GLU A 10 0.27 -7.61 -8.84
C GLU A 10 1.66 -7.27 -9.36
N ILE A 11 2.24 -8.13 -10.21
CA ILE A 11 3.54 -7.87 -10.86
C ILE A 11 3.47 -6.60 -11.72
N TYR A 12 2.41 -6.43 -12.51
CA TYR A 12 2.20 -5.23 -13.32
C TYR A 12 2.18 -3.97 -12.45
N ASN A 13 1.40 -3.97 -11.36
CA ASN A 13 1.30 -2.86 -10.44
C ASN A 13 2.64 -2.57 -9.75
N PHE A 14 3.37 -3.62 -9.33
CA PHE A 14 4.70 -3.48 -8.75
C PHE A 14 5.64 -2.74 -9.69
N GLN A 15 5.67 -3.11 -10.99
CA GLN A 15 6.54 -2.44 -11.97
C GLN A 15 6.19 -0.96 -12.17
N ILE A 16 4.89 -0.60 -12.11
CA ILE A 16 4.47 0.80 -12.17
C ILE A 16 4.97 1.59 -10.95
N VAL A 17 4.80 1.05 -9.75
CA VAL A 17 5.24 1.70 -8.50
C VAL A 17 6.77 1.77 -8.43
N ALA A 18 7.48 0.71 -8.80
CA ALA A 18 8.93 0.68 -8.83
C ALA A 18 9.52 1.72 -9.79
N ARG A 19 8.88 1.89 -10.98
CA ARG A 19 9.24 2.97 -11.92
C ARG A 19 9.08 4.35 -11.26
N GLU A 20 7.96 4.62 -10.60
CA GLU A 20 7.73 5.91 -9.94
C GLU A 20 8.75 6.15 -8.81
N LEU A 21 9.02 5.14 -7.99
CA LEU A 21 10.00 5.21 -6.91
C LEU A 21 11.44 5.41 -7.41
N ALA A 22 11.79 4.89 -8.59
CA ALA A 22 13.10 5.09 -9.20
C ALA A 22 13.38 6.57 -9.53
N GLU A 23 12.35 7.34 -9.93
CA GLU A 23 12.46 8.79 -10.15
C GLU A 23 12.84 9.56 -8.86
N TYR A 24 12.56 8.97 -7.69
CA TYR A 24 12.95 9.49 -6.38
C TYR A 24 14.23 8.84 -5.83
N GLY A 25 14.96 8.04 -6.61
CA GLY A 25 16.23 7.44 -6.20
C GLY A 25 16.10 6.16 -5.36
N PHE A 26 14.94 5.50 -5.39
CA PHE A 26 14.77 4.21 -4.72
C PHE A 26 15.09 3.05 -5.65
N ASN A 27 15.72 2.02 -5.10
CA ASN A 27 15.77 0.69 -5.68
C ASN A 27 14.72 -0.21 -5.02
N CYS A 28 14.02 -1.02 -5.82
CA CYS A 28 12.94 -1.87 -5.35
C CYS A 28 13.25 -3.36 -5.58
N ILE A 29 13.03 -4.19 -4.57
CA ILE A 29 13.20 -5.65 -4.62
C ILE A 29 11.85 -6.31 -4.34
N LYS A 30 11.26 -6.98 -5.35
CA LYS A 30 10.04 -7.77 -5.16
C LYS A 30 10.35 -9.00 -4.31
N LEU A 31 9.49 -9.28 -3.34
CA LEU A 31 9.60 -10.47 -2.50
C LEU A 31 8.82 -11.63 -3.13
N SER A 32 9.39 -12.85 -3.02
CA SER A 32 8.77 -14.09 -3.50
C SER A 32 7.63 -14.57 -2.62
N ASP A 33 7.71 -14.25 -1.32
CA ASP A 33 6.78 -14.63 -0.26
C ASP A 33 6.41 -13.39 0.58
N ASP A 34 5.26 -13.42 1.26
CA ASP A 34 4.80 -12.35 2.16
C ASP A 34 5.71 -12.25 3.40
N TRP A 35 6.89 -11.66 3.23
CA TRP A 35 7.82 -11.46 4.35
C TRP A 35 7.33 -10.30 5.20
N ASN A 36 6.89 -10.63 6.43
CA ASN A 36 6.38 -9.66 7.40
C ASN A 36 5.23 -8.78 6.84
N GLY A 37 4.42 -9.36 5.96
CA GLY A 37 3.27 -8.71 5.34
C GLY A 37 3.62 -7.64 4.32
N ALA A 38 4.82 -7.65 3.71
CA ALA A 38 5.22 -6.77 2.62
C ALA A 38 5.38 -7.52 1.29
N ASP A 39 4.97 -6.85 0.21
CA ASP A 39 5.08 -7.37 -1.16
C ASP A 39 6.47 -7.09 -1.76
N PHE A 40 7.10 -5.97 -1.38
CA PHE A 40 8.43 -5.58 -1.84
C PHE A 40 9.15 -4.67 -0.84
N LEU A 41 10.46 -4.56 -1.00
CA LEU A 41 11.32 -3.62 -0.28
C LEU A 41 11.72 -2.48 -1.19
N ALA A 42 11.77 -1.25 -0.66
CA ALA A 42 12.34 -0.10 -1.34
C ALA A 42 13.40 0.58 -0.47
N TYR A 43 14.58 0.84 -1.02
CA TYR A 43 15.65 1.53 -0.30
C TYR A 43 16.22 2.66 -1.15
N HIS A 44 16.47 3.80 -0.50
CA HIS A 44 16.96 4.99 -1.17
C HIS A 44 18.49 5.00 -1.24
N TYR A 45 19.08 5.43 -2.35
CA TYR A 45 20.54 5.40 -2.53
C TYR A 45 21.37 6.21 -1.51
N LYS A 46 20.76 7.24 -0.89
CA LYS A 46 21.38 8.04 0.20
C LYS A 46 20.94 7.64 1.60
N GLY A 47 19.92 6.78 1.71
CA GLY A 47 19.27 6.49 2.97
C GLY A 47 19.77 5.18 3.56
N ASN A 48 19.69 5.07 4.89
CA ASN A 48 19.92 3.80 5.59
C ASN A 48 18.60 3.08 5.90
N GLU A 49 17.47 3.68 5.56
CA GLU A 49 16.14 3.13 5.82
C GLU A 49 15.64 2.30 4.63
N THR A 50 15.13 1.11 4.94
CA THR A 50 14.44 0.24 3.99
C THR A 50 12.95 0.28 4.28
N LEU A 51 12.17 0.66 3.27
CA LEU A 51 10.72 0.65 3.34
C LEU A 51 10.22 -0.77 3.07
N LYS A 52 9.48 -1.33 4.03
CA LYS A 52 8.62 -2.49 3.81
C LYS A 52 7.33 -1.98 3.16
N VAL A 53 7.01 -2.44 1.95
CA VAL A 53 5.86 -1.93 1.21
C VAL A 53 4.88 -3.05 0.86
N GLN A 54 3.63 -2.88 1.28
CA GLN A 54 2.50 -3.68 0.83
C GLN A 54 1.80 -2.99 -0.34
N LEU A 55 1.63 -3.72 -1.43
CA LEU A 55 0.96 -3.30 -2.64
C LEU A 55 -0.53 -3.69 -2.59
N LYS A 56 -1.42 -2.74 -2.85
CA LYS A 56 -2.86 -2.98 -2.99
C LYS A 56 -3.37 -2.37 -4.28
N SER A 57 -4.33 -3.03 -4.92
CA SER A 57 -4.94 -2.53 -6.16
C SER A 57 -5.90 -1.35 -5.96
N ARG A 58 -6.19 -1.01 -4.70
CA ARG A 58 -7.09 0.05 -4.24
C ARG A 58 -6.75 0.42 -2.81
N LEU A 59 -7.21 1.58 -2.34
CA LEU A 59 -7.10 1.96 -0.94
C LEU A 59 -7.66 0.85 -0.06
N THR A 60 -6.82 0.33 0.85
CA THR A 60 -7.17 -0.72 1.79
C THR A 60 -6.48 -0.46 3.12
N VAL A 61 -7.23 -0.52 4.21
CA VAL A 61 -6.73 -0.40 5.59
C VAL A 61 -7.11 -1.68 6.31
N ALA A 62 -6.17 -2.36 6.97
CA ALA A 62 -6.45 -3.61 7.67
C ALA A 62 -5.75 -3.69 9.04
N LYS A 63 -6.47 -4.10 10.09
CA LYS A 63 -5.99 -4.12 11.49
C LYS A 63 -4.74 -4.99 11.67
N HIS A 64 -4.57 -6.06 10.89
CA HIS A 64 -3.41 -6.96 11.01
C HIS A 64 -2.09 -6.34 10.55
N TYR A 65 -2.11 -5.15 9.93
CA TYR A 65 -0.90 -4.39 9.59
C TYR A 65 -0.45 -3.42 10.70
N ILE A 66 -1.26 -3.20 11.76
CA ILE A 66 -0.93 -2.29 12.85
C ILE A 66 0.32 -2.79 13.58
N GLY A 67 1.33 -1.93 13.73
CA GLY A 67 2.57 -2.25 14.43
C GLY A 67 3.59 -3.01 13.57
N ASN A 68 3.27 -3.29 12.30
CA ASN A 68 4.21 -3.95 11.38
C ASN A 68 5.19 -2.98 10.74
N GLU A 69 5.08 -1.67 11.01
CA GLU A 69 5.90 -0.59 10.45
C GLU A 69 6.01 -0.71 8.92
N ILE A 70 4.85 -0.72 8.27
CA ILE A 70 4.73 -0.99 6.83
C ILE A 70 4.12 0.21 6.09
N PHE A 71 4.55 0.39 4.85
CA PHE A 71 3.98 1.35 3.92
C PHE A 71 2.93 0.69 3.04
N MET A 72 1.84 1.40 2.77
CA MET A 72 0.77 0.99 1.87
C MET A 72 0.94 1.73 0.54
N ALA A 73 1.12 0.97 -0.54
CA ALA A 73 1.14 1.47 -1.91
C ALA A 73 -0.18 1.13 -2.62
N PHE A 74 -0.93 2.13 -3.06
CA PHE A 74 -2.19 1.93 -3.79
C PHE A 74 -2.49 3.07 -4.77
N PRO A 75 -3.22 2.80 -5.86
CA PRO A 75 -3.64 3.83 -6.78
C PRO A 75 -4.96 4.47 -6.33
N ILE A 76 -5.11 5.77 -6.55
CA ILE A 76 -6.41 6.45 -6.46
C ILE A 76 -6.86 6.80 -7.88
N LYS A 77 -7.91 6.11 -8.35
CA LYS A 77 -8.35 6.19 -9.75
C LYS A 77 -8.79 7.60 -10.17
N SER A 78 -9.37 8.38 -9.27
CA SER A 78 -9.83 9.74 -9.56
C SER A 78 -8.69 10.72 -9.79
N THR A 79 -7.51 10.47 -9.21
CA THR A 79 -6.32 11.31 -9.41
C THR A 79 -5.39 10.72 -10.47
N GLY A 80 -5.48 9.41 -10.73
CA GLY A 80 -4.58 8.72 -11.65
C GLY A 80 -3.18 8.47 -11.08
N HIS A 81 -2.97 8.76 -9.80
CA HIS A 81 -1.67 8.64 -9.12
C HIS A 81 -1.61 7.46 -8.15
N TRP A 82 -0.40 6.98 -7.92
CA TRP A 82 -0.09 6.09 -6.80
C TRP A 82 0.27 6.89 -5.56
N TYR A 83 -0.14 6.36 -4.41
CA TYR A 83 0.17 6.91 -3.10
C TYR A 83 0.98 5.89 -2.32
N LEU A 84 1.94 6.39 -1.56
CA LEU A 84 2.74 5.63 -0.59
C LEU A 84 2.63 6.33 0.76
N ILE A 85 2.14 5.62 1.77
CA ILE A 85 1.90 6.19 3.10
C ILE A 85 2.11 5.12 4.17
N LYS A 86 2.59 5.49 5.36
CA LYS A 86 2.65 4.56 6.50
C LYS A 86 1.25 4.08 6.85
N HIS A 87 1.13 2.80 7.20
CA HIS A 87 -0.17 2.22 7.54
C HIS A 87 -0.82 2.93 8.74
N GLU A 88 -0.04 3.27 9.77
CA GLU A 88 -0.50 3.99 10.95
C GLU A 88 -1.07 5.38 10.60
N GLU A 89 -0.36 6.15 9.77
CA GLU A 89 -0.84 7.46 9.28
C GLU A 89 -2.13 7.30 8.45
N LEU A 90 -2.23 6.24 7.66
CA LEU A 90 -3.44 5.93 6.90
C LEU A 90 -4.63 5.59 7.79
N VAL A 91 -4.42 4.85 8.89
CA VAL A 91 -5.43 4.56 9.90
C VAL A 91 -5.91 5.85 10.56
N GLU A 92 -5.00 6.75 10.96
CA GLU A 92 -5.35 8.05 11.55
C GLU A 92 -6.17 8.91 10.60
N LEU A 93 -5.78 8.99 9.33
CA LEU A 93 -6.53 9.70 8.29
C LEU A 93 -7.93 9.09 8.10
N MET A 94 -8.03 7.77 8.11
CA MET A 94 -9.32 7.07 7.99
C MET A 94 -10.21 7.40 9.20
N ILE A 95 -9.71 7.27 10.43
CA ILE A 95 -10.48 7.57 11.66
C ILE A 95 -10.96 9.02 11.66
N LYS A 96 -10.09 9.97 11.32
CA LYS A 96 -10.41 11.41 11.31
C LYS A 96 -11.49 11.79 10.30
N ASN A 97 -11.56 11.09 9.17
CA ASN A 97 -12.45 11.45 8.05
C ASN A 97 -13.70 10.57 7.99
N VAL A 98 -13.61 9.29 8.37
CA VAL A 98 -14.73 8.34 8.34
C VAL A 98 -15.46 8.27 9.68
N GLY A 99 -14.78 8.55 10.81
CA GLY A 99 -15.45 8.77 12.10
C GLY A 99 -16.42 9.98 12.10
N LYS A 100 -16.37 10.82 11.06
CA LYS A 100 -17.35 11.89 10.81
C LYS A 100 -18.59 11.41 10.04
N SER A 101 -18.56 10.21 9.46
CA SER A 101 -19.59 9.70 8.55
C SER A 101 -20.77 9.03 9.26
N GLY A 102 -20.74 8.86 10.58
CA GLY A 102 -21.87 8.36 11.39
C GLY A 102 -22.30 6.91 11.13
N GLU A 103 -21.68 6.20 10.20
CA GLU A 103 -21.99 4.82 9.84
C GLU A 103 -20.94 3.86 10.41
N GLU A 104 -21.41 2.74 10.97
CA GLU A 104 -20.59 1.62 11.43
C GLU A 104 -19.94 0.94 10.21
N ILE A 105 -18.69 1.29 9.93
CA ILE A 105 -17.97 0.86 8.72
C ILE A 105 -17.42 -0.56 8.83
N SER A 106 -17.13 -1.19 7.68
CA SER A 106 -16.53 -2.54 7.61
C SER A 106 -15.26 -2.71 8.44
N TRP A 107 -14.54 -1.63 8.73
CA TRP A 107 -13.41 -1.59 9.67
C TRP A 107 -13.81 -1.99 11.10
N ASP A 108 -14.95 -1.52 11.59
CA ASP A 108 -15.41 -1.78 12.95
C ASP A 108 -15.84 -3.24 13.11
N LYS A 109 -16.51 -3.79 12.08
CA LYS A 109 -17.03 -5.16 12.08
C LYS A 109 -15.98 -6.21 11.74
N ASN A 110 -15.19 -5.97 10.70
CA ASN A 110 -14.33 -6.98 10.07
C ASN A 110 -12.84 -6.63 10.15
N GLY A 111 -12.47 -5.47 10.71
CA GLY A 111 -11.08 -5.03 10.80
C GLY A 111 -10.44 -4.65 9.46
N VAL A 112 -11.24 -4.48 8.40
CA VAL A 112 -10.76 -4.15 7.05
C VAL A 112 -11.69 -3.12 6.41
N TYR A 113 -11.11 -2.06 5.84
CA TYR A 113 -11.78 -1.09 4.99
C TYR A 113 -11.13 -1.11 3.59
N SER A 114 -11.93 -1.07 2.52
CA SER A 114 -11.43 -0.92 1.15
C SER A 114 -12.43 -0.21 0.25
N THR A 115 -11.95 0.63 -0.67
CA THR A 115 -12.77 1.34 -1.67
C THR A 115 -12.92 0.59 -2.99
#